data_AF-A0A1Z9QIK0-F1
#
_entry.id   AF-A0A1Z9QIK0-F1
#
_cell.length_a   1.000
_cell.length_b   1.000
_cell.length_c   1.000
_cell.angle_alpha   90.00
_cell.angle_beta   90.00
_cell.angle_gamma   90.00
#
_symmetry.space_group_name_H-M   'P 1'
#
loop_
_entity.id
_entity.type
_entity.pdbx_description
1 polymer ?
#
loop_
_entity_poly.entity_id
_entity_poly.type
_entity_poly.pdbx_seq_one_letter_code
_entity_poly.pdbx_strand_id
1 'polypeptide(L)'
;MDERLQKALEFSNYNLTFTNQKQNIRNRVNQLKLVHTNGGSFSSEPSLISFVKTLLDIGKTEAVIIDSKDNPVEIKNLQGFFDDLISAYTSATNEYDVEYNKLKKMRSIKKIMDW
;
A
#
# COMPACT_ATOMS: atom_id res chain seq x y z
N MET A 1 36.84 1.40 23.46
CA MET A 1 36.08 0.88 22.31
C MET A 1 36.67 1.55 21.07
N ASP A 2 37.10 0.79 20.06
CA ASP A 2 37.67 1.37 18.83
C ASP A 2 36.61 2.21 18.11
N GLU A 3 36.94 3.44 17.72
CA GLU A 3 36.06 4.38 17.01
C GLU A 3 35.47 3.75 15.72
N ARG A 4 36.22 2.84 15.08
CA ARG A 4 35.75 2.07 13.93
C ARG A 4 34.60 1.14 14.28
N LEU A 5 34.70 0.46 15.42
CA LEU A 5 33.66 -0.44 15.92
C LEU A 5 32.39 0.34 16.29
N GLN A 6 32.54 1.50 16.92
CA GLN A 6 31.40 2.35 17.27
C GLN A 6 30.67 2.88 16.04
N LYS A 7 31.39 3.38 15.03
CA LYS A 7 30.79 3.82 13.75
C LYS A 7 30.09 2.68 13.01
N ALA A 8 30.66 1.47 13.02
CA ALA A 8 30.05 0.30 12.41
C ALA A 8 28.74 -0.10 13.10
N LEU A 9 28.69 -0.04 14.44
CA LEU A 9 27.47 -0.31 15.22
C LEU A 9 26.39 0.73 14.95
N GLU A 10 26.74 2.02 14.93
CA GLU A 10 25.81 3.09 14.58
C GLU A 10 25.23 2.88 13.16
N PHE A 11 26.07 2.60 12.17
CA PHE A 11 25.61 2.33 10.81
C PHE A 11 24.70 1.10 10.71
N SER A 12 25.00 0.03 11.45
CA SER A 12 24.15 -1.16 11.50
C SER A 12 22.77 -0.84 12.09
N ASN A 13 22.72 -0.10 13.19
CA ASN A 13 21.48 0.33 13.82
C ASN A 13 20.66 1.25 12.90
N TYR A 14 21.33 2.17 12.18
CA TYR A 14 20.69 3.01 11.16
C TYR A 14 19.95 2.17 10.11
N ASN A 15 20.66 1.19 9.51
CA ASN A 15 20.11 0.38 8.42
C ASN A 15 18.94 -0.48 8.88
N LEU A 16 19.04 -1.03 10.10
CA LEU A 16 17.96 -1.82 10.69
C LEU A 16 16.71 -0.94 10.88
N THR A 17 16.85 0.22 11.52
CA THR A 17 15.71 1.13 11.74
C THR A 17 15.12 1.62 10.43
N PHE A 18 15.96 2.01 9.47
CA PHE A 18 15.52 2.44 8.13
C PHE A 18 14.71 1.34 7.42
N THR A 19 15.19 0.10 7.48
CA THR A 19 14.51 -1.05 6.86
C THR A 19 13.16 -1.32 7.52
N ASN A 20 13.10 -1.26 8.86
CA ASN A 20 11.86 -1.42 9.61
C ASN A 20 10.84 -0.33 9.25
N GLN A 21 11.24 0.95 9.19
CA GLN A 21 10.32 2.02 8.80
C GLN A 21 9.83 1.88 7.37
N LYS A 22 10.70 1.48 6.44
CA LYS A 22 10.29 1.17 5.06
C LYS A 22 9.24 0.05 5.02
N GLN A 23 9.40 -0.99 5.84
CA GLN A 23 8.43 -2.08 5.90
C GLN A 23 7.11 -1.64 6.53
N ASN A 24 7.15 -0.82 7.59
CA ASN A 24 5.95 -0.26 8.23
C ASN A 24 5.12 0.58 7.25
N ILE A 25 5.79 1.46 6.48
CA ILE A 25 5.15 2.26 5.43
C ILE A 25 4.46 1.35 4.41
N ARG A 26 5.16 0.30 3.94
CA ARG A 26 4.57 -0.67 2.99
C ARG A 26 3.34 -1.37 3.55
N ASN A 27 3.40 -1.83 4.79
CA ASN A 27 2.28 -2.49 5.45
C ASN A 27 1.07 -1.54 5.53
N ARG A 28 1.28 -0.30 5.96
CA ARG A 28 0.24 0.73 6.04
C ARG A 28 -0.39 1.02 4.67
N VAL A 29 0.44 1.21 3.64
CA VAL A 29 -0.01 1.43 2.26
C VAL A 29 -0.84 0.24 1.75
N ASN A 30 -0.43 -0.99 2.04
CA ASN A 30 -1.21 -2.18 1.66
C ASN A 30 -2.57 -2.25 2.37
N GLN A 31 -2.66 -1.79 3.62
CA GLN A 31 -3.95 -1.69 4.31
C GLN A 31 -4.85 -0.63 3.67
N LEU A 32 -4.30 0.52 3.27
CA LEU A 32 -5.07 1.59 2.62
C LEU A 32 -5.60 1.23 1.24
N LYS A 33 -4.93 0.31 0.53
CA LYS A 33 -5.45 -0.21 -0.75
C LYS A 33 -6.63 -1.17 -0.57
N LEU A 34 -6.91 -1.63 0.64
CA LEU A 34 -7.92 -2.66 0.88
C LEU A 34 -9.33 -2.05 0.78
N VAL A 35 -10.14 -2.58 -0.13
CA VAL A 35 -11.54 -2.21 -0.31
C VAL A 35 -12.41 -3.40 0.10
N HIS A 36 -13.39 -3.14 0.96
CA HIS A 36 -14.34 -4.14 1.44
C HIS A 36 -15.70 -3.94 0.79
N THR A 37 -16.20 -4.96 0.11
CA THR A 37 -17.51 -4.90 -0.55
C THR A 37 -18.19 -6.24 -0.48
N ASN A 38 -19.46 -6.25 -0.04
CA ASN A 38 -20.31 -7.44 0.02
C ASN A 38 -19.65 -8.64 0.74
N GLY A 39 -18.91 -8.37 1.82
CA GLY A 39 -18.18 -9.39 2.59
C GLY A 39 -16.83 -9.83 2.00
N GLY A 40 -16.50 -9.43 0.77
CA GLY A 40 -15.21 -9.64 0.13
C GLY A 40 -14.16 -8.60 0.51
N SER A 41 -12.88 -8.93 0.31
CA SER A 41 -11.77 -7.99 0.49
C SER A 41 -10.90 -7.94 -0.77
N PHE A 42 -10.71 -6.75 -1.33
CA PHE A 42 -10.00 -6.53 -2.58
C PHE A 42 -8.80 -5.62 -2.37
N SER A 43 -7.63 -6.02 -2.85
CA SER A 43 -6.50 -5.09 -2.97
C SER A 43 -6.70 -4.26 -4.24
N SER A 44 -6.70 -2.94 -4.10
CA SER A 44 -6.82 -1.98 -5.21
C SER A 44 -5.55 -1.94 -6.06
N GLU A 45 -5.22 -3.05 -6.69
CA GLU A 45 -4.07 -3.16 -7.58
C GLU A 45 -4.45 -2.66 -8.99
N PRO A 46 -3.49 -2.09 -9.75
CA PRO A 46 -3.75 -1.58 -11.10
C PRO A 46 -4.39 -2.60 -12.04
N SER A 47 -4.08 -3.89 -11.87
CA SER A 47 -4.67 -4.98 -12.65
C SER A 47 -6.18 -5.15 -12.37
N LEU A 48 -6.59 -5.15 -11.10
CA LEU A 48 -8.00 -5.25 -10.72
C LEU A 48 -8.77 -4.01 -11.19
N ILE A 49 -8.21 -2.82 -10.97
CA ILE A 49 -8.78 -1.56 -11.44
C ILE A 49 -9.02 -1.60 -12.96
N SER A 50 -8.00 -2.03 -13.72
CA SER A 50 -8.09 -2.13 -15.18
C SER A 50 -9.10 -3.18 -15.63
N PHE A 51 -9.19 -4.31 -14.90
CA PHE A 51 -10.17 -5.34 -15.18
C PHE A 51 -11.60 -4.85 -14.95
N VAL A 52 -11.87 -4.21 -13.81
CA VAL A 52 -13.19 -3.61 -13.51
C VAL A 52 -13.53 -2.52 -14.53
N LYS A 53 -12.56 -1.70 -14.92
CA LYS A 53 -12.74 -0.70 -15.98
C LYS A 53 -13.12 -1.36 -17.31
N THR A 54 -12.44 -2.43 -17.68
CA THR A 54 -12.76 -3.20 -18.90
C THR A 54 -14.20 -3.72 -18.87
N LEU A 55 -14.66 -4.24 -17.73
CA LEU A 55 -16.04 -4.70 -17.56
C LEU A 55 -17.06 -3.57 -17.72
N LEU A 56 -16.78 -2.40 -17.14
CA LEU A 56 -17.61 -1.20 -17.33
C LEU A 56 -17.64 -0.75 -18.79
N ASP A 57 -16.49 -0.77 -19.48
CA ASP A 57 -16.36 -0.32 -20.87
C ASP A 57 -17.13 -1.22 -21.86
N ILE A 58 -17.30 -2.51 -21.54
CA ILE A 58 -18.19 -3.42 -22.29
C ILE A 58 -19.65 -3.38 -21.82
N GLY A 59 -20.01 -2.40 -20.98
CA GLY A 59 -21.39 -2.14 -20.55
C GLY A 59 -21.90 -3.00 -19.39
N LYS A 60 -21.02 -3.67 -18.63
CA LYS A 60 -21.45 -4.38 -17.40
C LYS A 60 -21.72 -3.40 -16.28
N THR A 61 -22.85 -3.59 -15.59
CA THR A 61 -23.20 -2.85 -14.37
C THR A 61 -22.93 -3.67 -13.10
N GLU A 62 -22.80 -4.98 -13.25
CA GLU A 62 -22.54 -5.95 -12.19
C GLU A 62 -21.62 -7.07 -12.70
N ALA A 63 -20.88 -7.71 -11.80
CA ALA A 63 -20.02 -8.85 -12.11
C ALA A 63 -19.69 -9.66 -10.86
N VAL A 64 -19.34 -10.93 -11.04
CA VAL A 64 -18.71 -11.75 -10.00
C VAL A 64 -17.19 -11.61 -10.14
N ILE A 65 -16.53 -11.21 -9.05
CA ILE A 65 -15.08 -10.99 -9.00
C ILE A 65 -14.51 -11.83 -7.85
N ILE A 66 -13.30 -12.38 -8.06
CA ILE A 66 -12.58 -13.12 -7.03
C ILE A 66 -11.88 -12.15 -6.08
N ASP A 67 -12.12 -12.32 -4.78
CA ASP A 67 -11.51 -11.50 -3.73
C ASP A 67 -10.07 -11.98 -3.39
N SER A 68 -9.40 -11.27 -2.48
CA SER A 68 -8.02 -11.57 -2.09
C SER A 68 -7.85 -12.90 -1.32
N LYS A 69 -8.95 -13.59 -1.02
CA LYS A 69 -8.99 -14.89 -0.34
C LYS A 69 -9.56 -15.98 -1.24
N ASP A 70 -9.54 -15.76 -2.55
CA ASP A 70 -10.04 -16.68 -3.58
C ASP A 70 -11.56 -16.97 -3.49
N ASN A 71 -12.34 -16.08 -2.87
CA ASN A 71 -13.80 -16.24 -2.80
C ASN A 71 -14.49 -15.49 -3.95
N PRO A 72 -15.50 -16.08 -4.61
CA PRO A 72 -16.33 -15.36 -5.55
C PRO A 72 -17.25 -14.39 -4.82
N VAL A 73 -17.27 -13.14 -5.25
CA VAL A 73 -18.09 -12.09 -4.66
C VAL A 73 -18.87 -11.39 -5.76
N GLU A 74 -20.18 -11.31 -5.61
CA GLU A 74 -21.05 -10.58 -6.52
C GLU A 74 -21.00 -9.08 -6.19
N ILE A 75 -20.60 -8.28 -7.19
CA ILE A 75 -20.55 -6.83 -7.14
C ILE A 75 -21.71 -6.28 -7.98
N LYS A 76 -22.76 -5.78 -7.31
CA LYS A 76 -24.00 -5.29 -7.94
C LYS A 76 -23.90 -3.86 -8.50
N ASN A 77 -23.01 -3.05 -7.91
CA ASN A 77 -22.72 -1.70 -8.38
C ASN A 77 -21.25 -1.62 -8.79
N LEU A 78 -20.97 -2.04 -10.03
CA LEU A 78 -19.61 -2.12 -10.54
C LEU A 78 -18.95 -0.74 -10.68
N GLN A 79 -19.73 0.31 -10.98
CA GLN A 79 -19.23 1.68 -11.06
C GLN A 79 -18.79 2.19 -9.69
N GLY A 80 -19.62 2.02 -8.65
CA GLY A 80 -19.25 2.40 -7.29
C GLY A 80 -18.01 1.63 -6.80
N PHE A 81 -17.93 0.34 -7.11
CA PHE A 81 -16.75 -0.46 -6.79
C PHE A 81 -15.49 0.05 -7.50
N PHE A 82 -15.58 0.43 -8.78
CA PHE A 82 -14.47 1.04 -9.51
C PHE A 82 -14.00 2.35 -8.86
N ASP A 83 -14.94 3.22 -8.48
CA ASP A 83 -14.64 4.50 -7.85
C ASP A 83 -13.93 4.30 -6.49
N ASP A 84 -14.39 3.32 -5.70
CA ASP A 84 -13.76 2.94 -4.43
C ASP A 84 -12.32 2.44 -4.64
N LEU A 85 -12.09 1.56 -5.62
CA LEU A 85 -10.76 1.03 -5.93
C LEU A 85 -9.79 2.15 -6.36
N ILE A 86 -10.24 3.06 -7.23
CA ILE A 86 -9.42 4.21 -7.69
C ILE A 86 -9.10 5.14 -6.51
N SER A 87 -10.10 5.43 -5.67
CA SER A 87 -9.94 6.29 -4.50
C SER A 87 -8.95 5.71 -3.49
N ALA A 88 -9.10 4.42 -3.16
CA ALA A 88 -8.21 3.70 -2.26
C ALA A 88 -6.78 3.64 -2.81
N TYR A 89 -6.61 3.30 -4.09
CA TYR A 89 -5.29 3.27 -4.75
C TYR A 89 -4.62 4.64 -4.71
N THR A 90 -5.31 5.69 -5.16
CA THR A 90 -4.77 7.05 -5.26
C THR A 90 -4.34 7.57 -3.89
N SER A 91 -5.21 7.38 -2.88
CA SER A 91 -4.92 7.77 -1.50
C SER A 91 -3.70 7.04 -0.95
N ALA A 92 -3.64 5.72 -1.14
CA ALA A 92 -2.52 4.89 -0.69
C ALA A 92 -1.20 5.26 -1.39
N THR A 93 -1.21 5.54 -2.69
CA THR A 93 0.00 5.91 -3.42
C THR A 93 0.50 7.32 -3.09
N ASN A 94 -0.40 8.27 -2.88
CA ASN A 94 -0.03 9.62 -2.45
C ASN A 94 0.60 9.58 -1.06
N GLU A 95 0.01 8.82 -0.14
CA GLU A 95 0.58 8.63 1.18
C GLU A 95 1.93 7.93 1.12
N TYR A 96 2.06 6.91 0.26
CA TYR A 96 3.32 6.22 0.07
C TYR A 96 4.42 7.18 -0.40
N ASP A 97 4.13 8.05 -1.38
CA ASP A 97 5.09 9.03 -1.85
C ASP A 97 5.53 9.99 -0.73
N VAL A 98 4.58 10.54 0.02
CA VAL A 98 4.86 11.46 1.14
C VAL A 98 5.77 10.80 2.18
N GLU A 99 5.40 9.62 2.69
CA GLU A 99 6.14 8.95 3.76
C GLU A 99 7.49 8.41 3.26
N TYR A 100 7.55 7.90 2.04
CA TYR A 100 8.80 7.43 1.45
C TYR A 100 9.79 8.57 1.20
N ASN A 101 9.30 9.74 0.79
CA ASN A 101 10.12 10.94 0.63
C ASN A 101 10.60 11.50 1.98
N LYS A 102 9.80 11.42 3.05
CA LYS A 102 10.26 11.71 4.42
C LYS A 102 11.39 10.76 4.82
N LEU A 103 11.19 9.44 4.66
CA LEU A 103 12.17 8.42 5.00
C LEU A 103 13.51 8.62 4.26
N LYS A 104 13.48 8.92 2.95
CA LYS A 104 14.68 9.20 2.15
C LYS A 104 15.50 10.40 2.65
N LYS A 105 14.84 11.42 3.22
CA LYS A 105 15.50 12.64 3.72
C LYS A 105 16.19 12.41 5.07
N MET A 106 15.85 11.35 5.80
CA MET A 106 16.46 11.05 7.10
C MET A 106 17.83 10.38 6.94
N ARG A 107 18.89 11.19 6.92
CA ARG A 107 20.29 10.75 6.78
C ARG A 107 21.02 10.45 8.11
N SER A 108 20.32 10.45 9.25
CA SER A 108 20.92 10.19 10.57
C SER A 108 19.99 9.38 11.46
N ILE A 109 20.53 8.44 12.25
CA ILE A 109 19.79 7.55 13.17
C ILE A 109 18.83 8.31 14.08
N LYS A 110 19.29 9.41 14.67
CA LYS A 110 18.50 10.23 15.61
C LYS A 110 17.19 10.70 14.97
N LYS A 111 17.24 11.17 13.72
CA LYS A 111 16.05 11.60 12.96
C LYS A 111 15.10 10.46 12.57
N ILE A 112 15.59 9.22 12.46
CA ILE A 112 14.74 8.05 12.15
C ILE A 112 14.07 7.49 13.41
N MET A 113 14.74 7.57 14.57
CA MET A 113 14.14 7.14 15.84
C MET A 113 13.07 8.11 16.36
N ASP A 114 13.16 9.39 15.99
CA ASP A 114 12.16 10.42 16.34
C ASP A 114 10.94 10.45 15.38
N TRP A 115 10.80 9.43 14.49
CA TRP A 115 9.69 9.29 13.53
C TRP A 115 8.48 8.58 14.14
#